data_AF-A0A9N9KTL7-F1
#
_entry.id   AF-A0A9N9KTL7-F1
#
_cell.length_a   1.000
_cell.length_b   1.000
_cell.length_c   1.000
_cell.angle_alpha   90.00
_cell.angle_beta   90.00
_cell.angle_gamma   90.00
#
_symmetry.space_group_name_H-M   'P 1'
#
loop_
_entity.id
_entity.type
_entity.pdbx_description
1 polymer ?
#
loop_
_entity_poly.entity_id
_entity_poly.type
_entity_poly.pdbx_seq_one_letter_code
_entity_poly.pdbx_strand_id
1 'polypeptide(L)'
;MSSSSSKGLTDVPTDAEQEQEEREKRLRSERMERLKMNSRIGTPFAVRLMMASSISFLAGMGLGIRHGSQMAGFRFRAENAHRFPTSTTGWYLYHKSKNYHMAFGGVREGLKMGPKVSFWTTSFFAIEDMFDRYRGSKDFVNTVIASLSVAGTFSLWNRFPITVAARTAKMGLVFGVSYGLAQDALAAFKGRSPGYVDFILRKGSQRASKELPSGSI
;
A
#
# COMPACT_ATOMS: atom_id res chain seq x y z
N MET A 1 -57.99 -46.39 10.74
CA MET A 1 -57.73 -45.67 9.48
C MET A 1 -56.38 -45.01 9.58
N SER A 2 -55.49 -45.41 8.68
CA SER A 2 -54.08 -45.03 8.59
C SER A 2 -53.95 -43.58 8.12
N SER A 3 -53.07 -42.81 8.74
CA SER A 3 -52.29 -41.79 8.03
C SER A 3 -51.00 -41.53 8.79
N SER A 4 -49.96 -42.20 8.33
CA SER A 4 -48.59 -42.14 8.84
C SER A 4 -47.97 -40.80 8.42
N SER A 5 -47.68 -39.94 9.41
CA SER A 5 -46.89 -38.73 9.21
C SER A 5 -45.42 -39.08 9.40
N SER A 6 -44.80 -39.55 8.31
CA SER A 6 -43.36 -39.76 8.21
C SER A 6 -42.67 -38.42 7.92
N LYS A 7 -42.38 -37.65 8.98
CA LYS A 7 -41.44 -36.53 8.92
C LYS A 7 -40.01 -37.05 9.02
N GLY A 8 -39.19 -36.69 8.02
CA GLY A 8 -37.73 -36.55 8.19
C GLY A 8 -36.90 -37.78 7.83
N LEU A 9 -37.00 -38.26 6.58
CA LEU A 9 -35.94 -39.07 5.98
C LEU A 9 -34.82 -38.11 5.59
N THR A 10 -33.63 -38.38 6.13
CA THR A 10 -32.36 -37.71 5.86
C THR A 10 -32.19 -37.41 4.38
N ASP A 11 -32.05 -36.13 4.05
CA ASP A 11 -31.64 -35.65 2.73
C ASP A 11 -30.16 -36.00 2.56
N VAL A 12 -29.89 -37.26 2.21
CA VAL A 12 -28.55 -37.73 1.86
C VAL A 12 -28.29 -37.16 0.47
N PRO A 13 -27.31 -36.26 0.30
CA PRO A 13 -27.05 -35.64 -0.99
C PRO A 13 -26.78 -36.74 -2.01
N THR A 14 -27.51 -36.70 -3.12
CA THR A 14 -27.39 -37.70 -4.20
C THR A 14 -25.95 -37.71 -4.71
N ASP A 15 -25.39 -38.84 -5.14
CA ASP A 15 -23.99 -38.93 -5.63
C ASP A 15 -23.67 -37.84 -6.68
N ALA A 16 -24.67 -37.46 -7.49
CA ALA A 16 -24.59 -36.37 -8.46
C ALA A 16 -24.43 -34.98 -7.82
N GLU A 17 -25.04 -34.72 -6.66
CA GLU A 17 -24.92 -33.46 -5.90
C GLU A 17 -23.55 -33.38 -5.21
N GLN A 18 -23.03 -34.50 -4.71
CA GLN A 18 -21.68 -34.58 -4.12
C GLN A 18 -20.60 -34.28 -5.17
N GLU A 19 -20.73 -34.85 -6.38
CA GLU A 19 -19.82 -34.54 -7.49
C GLU A 19 -19.89 -33.07 -7.92
N GLN A 20 -21.10 -32.47 -7.95
CA GLN A 20 -21.28 -31.07 -8.29
C GLN A 20 -20.61 -30.16 -7.25
N GLU A 21 -20.81 -30.43 -5.96
CA GLU A 21 -20.13 -29.69 -4.90
C GLU A 21 -18.60 -29.80 -4.97
N GLU A 22 -18.06 -30.99 -5.27
CA GLU A 22 -16.62 -31.15 -5.43
C GLU A 22 -16.07 -30.38 -6.63
N ARG A 23 -16.78 -30.41 -7.77
CA ARG A 23 -16.41 -29.62 -8.96
C ARG A 23 -16.42 -28.13 -8.65
N GLU A 24 -17.43 -27.64 -7.95
CA GLU A 24 -17.48 -26.24 -7.52
C GLU A 24 -16.33 -25.88 -6.57
N LYS A 25 -16.02 -26.75 -5.60
CA LYS A 25 -14.88 -26.58 -4.68
C LYS A 25 -13.55 -26.52 -5.44
N ARG A 26 -13.34 -27.37 -6.46
CA ARG A 26 -12.16 -27.37 -7.34
C ARG A 26 -12.08 -26.11 -8.20
N LEU A 27 -13.18 -25.73 -8.87
CA LEU A 27 -13.23 -24.50 -9.67
C LEU A 27 -12.97 -23.26 -8.81
N ARG A 28 -13.48 -23.25 -7.56
CA ARG A 28 -13.25 -22.19 -6.60
C ARG A 28 -11.80 -22.15 -6.12
N SER A 29 -11.18 -23.29 -5.83
CA SER A 29 -9.76 -23.35 -5.45
C SER A 29 -8.85 -22.91 -6.60
N GLU A 30 -9.09 -23.39 -7.82
CA GLU A 30 -8.37 -22.96 -9.02
C GLU A 30 -8.51 -21.46 -9.29
N ARG A 31 -9.74 -20.91 -9.14
CA ARG A 31 -9.98 -19.48 -9.26
C ARG A 31 -9.21 -18.70 -8.19
N MET A 32 -9.19 -19.17 -6.94
CA MET A 32 -8.43 -18.55 -5.86
C MET A 32 -6.92 -18.61 -6.10
N GLU A 33 -6.39 -19.73 -6.58
CA GLU A 33 -4.98 -19.88 -6.97
C GLU A 33 -4.61 -18.92 -8.10
N ARG A 34 -5.42 -18.83 -9.16
CA ARG A 34 -5.21 -17.85 -10.24
C ARG A 34 -5.22 -16.41 -9.73
N LEU A 35 -6.11 -16.07 -8.81
CA LEU A 35 -6.15 -14.73 -8.19
C LEU A 35 -4.91 -14.46 -7.32
N LYS A 36 -4.42 -15.47 -6.58
CA LYS A 36 -3.16 -15.39 -5.82
C LYS A 36 -1.97 -15.16 -6.74
N MET A 37 -1.84 -15.94 -7.81
CA MET A 37 -0.76 -15.85 -8.78
C MET A 37 -0.78 -14.50 -9.53
N ASN A 38 -1.97 -13.97 -9.81
CA ASN A 38 -2.14 -12.67 -10.45
C ASN A 38 -1.99 -11.47 -9.49
N SER A 39 -1.91 -11.68 -8.17
CA SER A 39 -1.81 -10.60 -7.18
C SER A 39 -0.34 -10.28 -6.88
N ARG A 40 0.07 -8.98 -6.90
CA ARG A 40 1.48 -8.55 -6.74
C ARG A 40 2.21 -9.18 -5.54
N ILE A 41 1.51 -9.34 -4.42
CA ILE A 41 2.08 -9.85 -3.15
C ILE A 41 1.28 -11.07 -2.63
N GLY A 42 0.32 -11.58 -3.42
CA GLY A 42 -0.59 -12.66 -3.02
C GLY A 42 -1.79 -12.21 -2.19
N THR A 43 -2.02 -10.89 -2.06
CA THR A 43 -3.16 -10.31 -1.36
C THR A 43 -4.13 -9.61 -2.32
N PRO A 44 -5.45 -9.72 -2.13
CA PRO A 44 -6.43 -8.96 -2.90
C PRO A 44 -6.22 -7.45 -2.75
N PHE A 45 -6.53 -6.69 -3.81
CA PHE A 45 -6.36 -5.23 -3.84
C PHE A 45 -7.03 -4.51 -2.66
N ALA A 46 -8.27 -4.89 -2.32
CA ALA A 46 -9.02 -4.27 -1.22
C ALA A 46 -8.30 -4.42 0.14
N VAL A 47 -7.82 -5.64 0.44
CA VAL A 47 -7.09 -5.92 1.69
C VAL A 47 -5.78 -5.15 1.72
N ARG A 48 -5.06 -5.09 0.59
CA ARG A 48 -3.82 -4.29 0.46
C ARG A 48 -4.07 -2.81 0.74
N LEU A 49 -5.15 -2.25 0.18
CA LEU A 49 -5.50 -0.84 0.36
C LEU A 49 -5.86 -0.53 1.81
N MET A 50 -6.65 -1.39 2.47
CA MET A 50 -7.03 -1.23 3.89
C MET A 50 -5.83 -1.34 4.83
N MET A 51 -4.95 -2.31 4.62
CA MET A 51 -3.74 -2.44 5.43
C MET A 51 -2.79 -1.25 5.21
N ALA A 52 -2.57 -0.86 3.95
CA ALA A 52 -1.71 0.26 3.61
C ALA A 52 -2.24 1.59 4.16
N SER A 53 -3.55 1.85 4.06
CA SER A 53 -4.18 3.07 4.60
C SER A 53 -4.11 3.12 6.12
N SER A 54 -4.29 1.99 6.80
CA SER A 54 -4.22 1.90 8.27
C SER A 54 -2.79 2.11 8.77
N ILE A 55 -1.81 1.44 8.17
CA ILE A 55 -0.39 1.58 8.54
C ILE A 55 0.10 3.00 8.27
N SER A 56 -0.24 3.57 7.11
CA SER A 56 0.15 4.94 6.77
C SER A 56 -0.53 5.99 7.65
N PHE A 57 -1.78 5.75 8.06
CA PHE A 57 -2.46 6.60 9.04
C PHE A 57 -1.73 6.61 10.39
N LEU A 58 -1.37 5.43 10.92
CA LEU A 58 -0.63 5.34 12.18
C LEU A 58 0.77 5.96 12.08
N ALA A 59 1.47 5.73 10.98
CA ALA A 59 2.77 6.36 10.73
C ALA A 59 2.65 7.89 10.63
N GLY A 60 1.63 8.39 9.92
CA GLY A 60 1.33 9.82 9.81
C GLY A 60 0.95 10.45 11.15
N MET A 61 0.17 9.75 11.99
CA MET A 61 -0.11 10.17 13.35
C MET A 61 1.16 10.25 14.19
N GLY A 62 2.03 9.23 14.16
CA GLY A 62 3.28 9.21 14.91
C GLY A 62 4.22 10.37 14.53
N LEU A 63 4.37 10.63 13.23
CA LEU A 63 5.13 11.78 12.72
C LEU A 63 4.52 13.11 13.15
N GLY A 64 3.18 13.24 13.08
CA GLY A 64 2.47 14.43 13.52
C GLY A 64 2.58 14.67 15.03
N ILE A 65 2.48 13.63 15.85
CA ILE A 65 2.65 13.70 17.30
C ILE A 65 4.04 14.21 17.65
N ARG A 66 5.08 13.63 17.05
CA ARG A 66 6.47 14.07 17.27
C ARG A 66 6.65 15.53 16.87
N HIS A 67 6.19 15.91 15.68
CA HIS A 67 6.34 17.28 15.18
C HIS A 67 5.56 18.31 16.02
N GLY A 68 4.29 18.04 16.30
CA GLY A 68 3.42 18.92 17.09
C GLY A 68 3.88 19.06 18.54
N SER A 69 4.34 17.97 19.16
CA SER A 69 4.89 17.96 20.51
C SER A 69 6.15 18.82 20.60
N GLN A 70 7.08 18.67 19.66
CA GLN A 70 8.30 19.49 19.61
C GLN A 70 7.98 20.98 19.42
N MET A 71 7.10 21.31 18.47
CA MET A 71 6.70 22.70 18.22
C MET A 71 6.04 23.35 19.44
N ALA A 72 5.12 22.66 20.10
CA ALA A 72 4.49 23.16 21.33
C ALA A 72 5.50 23.30 22.48
N GLY A 73 6.45 22.37 22.60
CA GLY A 73 7.51 22.44 23.60
C GLY A 73 8.49 23.59 23.37
N PHE A 74 8.85 23.87 22.12
CA PHE A 74 9.68 25.03 21.78
C PHE A 74 8.96 26.35 22.08
N ARG A 75 7.67 26.46 21.73
CA ARG A 75 6.85 27.63 22.04
C ARG A 75 6.73 27.87 23.54
N PHE A 76 6.38 26.83 24.30
CA PHE A 76 6.26 26.92 25.76
C PHE A 76 7.58 27.40 26.40
N ARG A 77 8.73 26.89 25.93
CA ARG A 77 10.04 27.34 26.42
C ARG A 77 10.37 28.78 26.02
N ALA A 78 10.01 29.19 24.82
CA ALA A 78 10.21 30.57 24.37
C ALA A 78 9.37 31.55 25.21
N GLU A 79 8.09 31.21 25.44
CA GLU A 79 7.18 32.00 26.26
C GLU A 79 7.64 32.09 27.72
N ASN A 80 8.18 30.99 28.27
CA ASN A 80 8.64 30.93 29.67
C ASN A 80 10.14 31.19 29.85
N ALA A 81 10.88 31.61 28.81
CA ALA A 81 12.32 31.85 28.89
C ALA A 81 12.70 32.93 29.90
N HIS A 82 11.75 33.80 30.28
CA HIS A 82 11.94 34.85 31.27
C HIS A 82 11.41 34.48 32.68
N ARG A 83 10.76 33.31 32.85
CA ARG A 83 10.14 32.86 34.11
C ARG A 83 10.62 31.48 34.50
N PHE A 84 11.90 31.36 34.85
CA PHE A 84 12.43 30.10 35.35
C PHE A 84 12.07 29.89 36.83
N PRO A 85 11.58 28.69 37.21
CA PRO A 85 11.30 28.39 38.61
C PRO A 85 12.59 28.38 39.45
N THR A 86 12.54 28.97 40.64
CA THR A 86 13.65 28.98 41.62
C THR A 86 13.49 27.92 42.71
N SER A 87 12.30 27.34 42.87
CA SER A 87 11.97 26.29 43.85
C SER A 87 11.80 24.92 43.19
N THR A 88 12.06 23.85 43.93
CA THR A 88 11.90 22.45 43.49
C THR A 88 10.45 22.15 43.09
N THR A 89 9.47 22.62 43.86
CA THR A 89 8.04 22.48 43.54
C THR A 89 7.66 23.21 42.25
N GLY A 90 8.26 24.38 42.00
CA GLY A 90 8.04 25.16 40.79
C GLY A 90 8.54 24.42 39.54
N TRP A 91 9.68 23.72 39.63
CA TRP A 91 10.20 22.89 38.55
C TRP A 91 9.29 21.71 38.19
N TYR A 92 8.62 21.11 39.18
CA TYR A 92 7.62 20.07 38.93
C TYR A 92 6.42 20.63 38.17
N LEU A 93 5.85 21.75 38.62
CA LEU A 93 4.71 22.39 37.95
C LEU A 93 5.06 22.85 36.53
N TYR A 94 6.26 23.38 36.34
CA TYR A 94 6.77 23.76 35.02
C TYR A 94 6.80 22.56 34.06
N HIS A 95 7.36 21.42 34.48
CA HIS A 95 7.41 20.21 33.65
C HIS A 95 6.03 19.62 33.40
N LYS A 96 5.14 19.64 34.39
CA LYS A 96 3.75 19.21 34.25
C LYS A 96 3.04 20.04 33.17
N SER A 97 3.05 21.36 33.28
CA SER A 97 2.43 22.26 32.30
C SER A 97 3.05 22.11 30.91
N LYS A 98 4.38 22.06 30.81
CA LYS A 98 5.10 21.81 29.55
C LYS A 98 4.62 20.51 28.89
N ASN A 99 4.54 19.43 29.66
CA ASN A 99 4.11 18.14 29.15
C ASN A 99 2.65 18.16 28.68
N TYR A 100 1.75 18.90 29.35
CA TYR A 100 0.37 19.08 28.88
C TYR A 100 0.30 19.82 27.54
N HIS A 101 1.01 20.94 27.40
CA HIS A 101 1.05 21.68 26.13
C HIS A 101 1.65 20.84 25.00
N MET A 102 2.71 20.08 25.30
CA MET A 102 3.35 19.16 24.34
C MET A 102 2.43 18.00 23.95
N ALA A 103 1.71 17.40 24.91
CA ALA A 103 0.77 16.31 24.63
C ALA A 103 -0.40 16.80 23.77
N PHE A 104 -1.02 17.93 24.13
CA PHE A 104 -2.12 18.51 23.36
C PHE A 104 -1.68 18.90 21.93
N GLY A 105 -0.53 19.55 21.79
CA GLY A 105 0.04 19.91 20.49
C GLY A 105 0.37 18.69 19.63
N GLY A 106 0.89 17.63 20.26
CA GLY A 106 1.15 16.35 19.59
C GLY A 106 -0.11 15.67 19.07
N VAL A 107 -1.14 15.49 19.92
CA VAL A 107 -2.39 14.84 19.52
C VAL A 107 -3.08 15.63 18.40
N ARG A 108 -3.15 16.96 18.51
CA ARG A 108 -3.78 17.82 17.51
C ARG A 108 -3.11 17.70 16.14
N GLU A 109 -1.77 17.77 16.08
CA GLU A 109 -1.06 17.66 14.80
C GLU A 109 -1.05 16.21 14.28
N GLY A 110 -1.02 15.21 15.17
CA GLY A 110 -1.16 13.80 14.81
C GLY A 110 -2.47 13.50 14.09
N LEU A 111 -3.61 13.95 14.64
CA LEU A 111 -4.94 13.79 14.04
C LEU A 111 -5.08 14.51 12.70
N LYS A 112 -4.30 15.57 12.47
CA LYS A 112 -4.27 16.30 11.20
C LYS A 112 -3.37 15.64 10.16
N MET A 113 -2.24 15.07 10.58
CA MET A 113 -1.25 14.44 9.69
C MET A 113 -1.63 13.02 9.28
N GLY A 114 -2.23 12.23 10.17
CA GLY A 114 -2.65 10.85 9.89
C GLY A 114 -3.49 10.71 8.61
N PRO A 115 -4.65 11.40 8.51
CA PRO A 115 -5.50 11.33 7.32
C PRO A 115 -4.80 11.83 6.04
N LYS A 116 -3.95 12.86 6.15
CA LYS A 116 -3.21 13.41 5.00
C LYS A 116 -2.24 12.38 4.40
N VAL A 117 -1.46 11.72 5.26
CA VAL A 117 -0.50 10.70 4.81
C VAL A 117 -1.23 9.47 4.26
N SER A 118 -2.32 9.07 4.92
CA SER A 118 -3.16 7.96 4.48
C SER A 118 -3.77 8.21 3.11
N PHE A 119 -4.34 9.42 2.88
CA PHE A 119 -4.89 9.82 1.59
C PHE A 119 -3.88 9.64 0.45
N TRP A 120 -2.68 10.22 0.59
CA TRP A 120 -1.66 10.12 -0.47
C TRP A 120 -1.15 8.69 -0.69
N THR A 121 -1.08 7.89 0.38
CA THR A 121 -0.71 6.48 0.29
C THR A 121 -1.78 5.68 -0.46
N THR A 122 -3.05 5.88 -0.13
CA THR A 122 -4.18 5.26 -0.84
C THR A 122 -4.20 5.69 -2.30
N SER A 123 -3.97 6.97 -2.61
CA SER A 123 -3.87 7.45 -3.99
C SER A 123 -2.76 6.74 -4.77
N PHE A 124 -1.59 6.55 -4.15
CA PHE A 124 -0.48 5.82 -4.78
C PHE A 124 -0.86 4.38 -5.15
N PHE A 125 -1.42 3.62 -4.21
CA PHE A 125 -1.84 2.23 -4.49
C PHE A 125 -2.98 2.15 -5.50
N ALA A 126 -3.90 3.12 -5.50
CA ALA A 126 -4.98 3.19 -6.48
C ALA A 126 -4.45 3.43 -7.90
N ILE A 127 -3.50 4.36 -8.05
CA ILE A 127 -2.87 4.66 -9.35
C ILE A 127 -2.02 3.47 -9.82
N GLU A 128 -1.27 2.81 -8.92
CA GLU A 128 -0.51 1.60 -9.26
C GLU A 128 -1.44 0.49 -9.80
N ASP A 129 -2.55 0.22 -9.11
CA ASP A 129 -3.52 -0.79 -9.52
C ASP A 129 -4.23 -0.43 -10.84
N MET A 130 -4.50 0.86 -11.07
CA MET A 130 -5.03 1.35 -12.34
C MET A 130 -4.08 1.04 -13.51
N PHE A 131 -2.78 1.32 -13.35
CA PHE A 131 -1.78 1.01 -14.39
C PHE A 131 -1.57 -0.49 -14.58
N ASP A 132 -1.61 -1.28 -13.50
CA ASP A 132 -1.55 -2.74 -13.58
C ASP A 132 -2.70 -3.34 -14.39
N ARG A 133 -3.92 -2.83 -14.22
CA ARG A 133 -5.09 -3.27 -15.00
C ARG A 133 -5.01 -2.81 -16.45
N TYR A 134 -4.52 -1.59 -16.69
CA TYR A 134 -4.45 -1.01 -18.03
C TYR A 134 -3.39 -1.69 -18.90
N ARG A 135 -2.17 -1.94 -18.37
CA ARG A 135 -1.10 -2.60 -19.13
C ARG A 135 -1.17 -4.13 -19.13
N GLY A 136 -1.92 -4.73 -18.19
CA GLY A 136 -1.94 -6.18 -17.99
C GLY A 136 -0.63 -6.77 -17.48
N SER A 137 0.42 -5.95 -17.32
CA SER A 137 1.70 -6.31 -16.71
C SER A 137 1.78 -5.78 -15.28
N LYS A 138 2.47 -6.51 -14.39
CA LYS A 138 2.77 -6.09 -13.02
C LYS A 138 4.27 -6.07 -12.82
N ASP A 139 4.85 -4.90 -13.07
CA ASP A 139 6.28 -4.60 -13.07
C ASP A 139 6.58 -3.27 -12.33
N PHE A 140 7.85 -3.07 -11.98
CA PHE A 140 8.32 -1.85 -11.31
C PHE A 140 8.01 -0.55 -12.09
N VAL A 141 7.86 -0.62 -13.42
CA VAL A 141 7.55 0.55 -14.26
C VAL A 141 6.21 1.17 -13.87
N ASN A 142 5.18 0.36 -13.60
CA ASN A 142 3.88 0.87 -13.15
C ASN A 142 4.00 1.57 -11.79
N THR A 143 4.85 1.05 -10.90
CA THR A 143 5.15 1.65 -9.60
C THR A 143 5.86 3.00 -9.75
N VAL A 144 6.82 3.10 -10.68
CA VAL A 144 7.49 4.37 -11.00
C VAL A 144 6.49 5.38 -11.53
N ILE A 145 5.67 5.02 -12.51
CA ILE A 145 4.66 5.92 -13.08
C ILE A 145 3.66 6.37 -12.00
N ALA A 146 3.21 5.45 -11.14
CA ALA A 146 2.33 5.77 -10.02
C ALA A 146 2.97 6.76 -9.04
N SER A 147 4.23 6.53 -8.66
CA SER A 147 4.96 7.43 -7.75
C SER A 147 5.15 8.83 -8.33
N LEU A 148 5.48 8.94 -9.62
CA LEU A 148 5.63 10.21 -10.33
C LEU A 148 4.28 10.93 -10.49
N SER A 149 3.21 10.19 -10.74
CA SER A 149 1.85 10.74 -10.85
C SER A 149 1.39 11.34 -9.53
N VAL A 150 1.63 10.64 -8.42
CA VAL A 150 1.36 11.17 -7.07
C VAL A 150 2.25 12.38 -6.77
N ALA A 151 3.54 12.33 -7.07
CA ALA A 151 4.46 13.46 -6.87
C ALA A 151 4.06 14.70 -7.67
N GLY A 152 3.61 14.52 -8.92
CA GLY A 152 3.10 15.58 -9.77
C GLY A 152 1.81 16.18 -9.22
N THR A 153 0.84 15.32 -8.88
CA THR A 153 -0.44 15.74 -8.29
C THR A 153 -0.23 16.48 -6.97
N PHE A 154 0.65 15.97 -6.11
CA PHE A 154 1.04 16.63 -4.86
C PHE A 154 1.67 18.00 -5.08
N SER A 155 2.56 18.13 -6.07
CA SER A 155 3.21 19.39 -6.40
C SER A 155 2.23 20.44 -6.90
N LEU A 156 1.26 20.03 -7.73
CA LEU A 156 0.18 20.89 -8.22
C LEU A 156 -0.78 21.30 -7.09
N TRP A 157 -1.16 20.35 -6.24
CA TRP A 157 -2.04 20.60 -5.09
C TRP A 157 -1.48 21.68 -4.16
N ASN A 158 -0.17 21.65 -3.93
CA ASN A 158 0.53 22.62 -3.07
C ASN A 158 1.06 23.85 -3.83
N ARG A 159 0.79 23.97 -5.15
CA ARG A 159 1.25 25.07 -6.02
C ARG A 159 2.74 25.36 -5.88
N PHE A 160 3.57 24.31 -5.90
CA PHE A 160 5.00 24.46 -5.72
C PHE A 160 5.70 25.12 -6.91
N PRO A 161 6.76 25.93 -6.66
CA PRO A 161 7.63 26.40 -7.74
C PRO A 161 8.36 25.22 -8.39
N ILE A 162 8.81 25.43 -9.64
CA ILE A 162 9.43 24.38 -10.49
C ILE A 162 10.58 23.67 -9.77
N THR A 163 11.38 24.39 -8.99
CA THR A 163 12.52 23.83 -8.24
C THR A 163 12.12 22.86 -7.15
N VAL A 164 11.03 23.13 -6.43
CA VAL A 164 10.48 22.25 -5.39
C VAL A 164 9.77 21.06 -6.03
N ALA A 165 9.02 21.30 -7.11
CA ALA A 165 8.39 20.24 -7.88
C ALA A 165 9.42 19.24 -8.44
N ALA A 166 10.55 19.73 -8.97
CA ALA A 166 11.65 18.87 -9.44
C ALA A 166 12.24 18.00 -8.33
N ARG A 167 12.40 18.57 -7.11
CA ARG A 167 12.85 17.79 -5.95
C ARG A 167 11.83 16.72 -5.56
N THR A 168 10.55 17.06 -5.53
CA THR A 168 9.46 16.10 -5.26
C THR A 168 9.44 14.99 -6.31
N ALA A 169 9.60 15.31 -7.59
CA ALA A 169 9.70 14.34 -8.67
C ALA A 169 10.91 13.41 -8.51
N LYS A 170 12.09 13.95 -8.15
CA LYS A 170 13.28 13.14 -7.86
C LYS A 170 13.04 12.17 -6.70
N MET A 171 12.41 12.63 -5.62
CA MET A 171 12.07 11.77 -4.48
C MET A 171 11.05 10.70 -4.87
N GLY A 172 10.04 11.07 -5.67
CA GLY A 172 9.07 10.14 -6.24
C GLY A 172 9.75 9.07 -7.10
N LEU A 173 10.66 9.46 -7.99
CA LEU A 173 11.44 8.55 -8.84
C LEU A 173 12.26 7.54 -8.00
N VAL A 174 13.03 8.04 -7.03
CA VAL A 174 13.87 7.19 -6.16
C VAL A 174 12.99 6.21 -5.39
N PHE A 175 11.87 6.67 -4.85
CA PHE A 175 10.90 5.82 -4.17
C PHE A 175 10.31 4.77 -5.11
N GLY A 176 9.80 5.16 -6.28
CA GLY A 176 9.18 4.26 -7.24
C GLY A 176 10.13 3.18 -7.75
N VAL A 177 11.39 3.53 -8.03
CA VAL A 177 12.42 2.56 -8.43
C VAL A 177 12.74 1.61 -7.27
N SER A 178 13.02 2.14 -6.08
CA SER A 178 13.42 1.32 -4.93
C SER A 178 12.30 0.36 -4.50
N TYR A 179 11.07 0.88 -4.38
CA TYR A 179 9.91 0.09 -3.98
C TYR A 179 9.48 -0.90 -5.07
N GLY A 180 9.47 -0.48 -6.34
CA GLY A 180 9.10 -1.34 -7.46
C GLY A 180 10.09 -2.50 -7.66
N LEU A 181 11.40 -2.24 -7.56
CA LEU A 181 12.41 -3.30 -7.62
C LEU A 181 12.32 -4.26 -6.43
N ALA A 182 12.02 -3.75 -5.22
CA ALA A 182 11.79 -4.61 -4.06
C ALA A 182 10.55 -5.51 -4.26
N GLN A 183 9.47 -4.98 -4.87
CA GLN A 183 8.29 -5.76 -5.22
C GLN A 183 8.60 -6.82 -6.29
N ASP A 184 9.36 -6.47 -7.33
CA ASP A 184 9.74 -7.40 -8.40
C ASP A 184 10.68 -8.49 -7.88
N ALA A 185 11.60 -8.17 -6.97
CA ALA A 185 12.45 -9.16 -6.30
C ALA A 185 11.63 -10.16 -5.46
N LEU A 186 10.68 -9.66 -4.66
CA LEU A 186 9.76 -10.50 -3.89
C LEU A 186 8.85 -11.36 -4.79
N ALA A 187 8.45 -10.84 -5.95
CA ALA A 187 7.68 -11.59 -6.94
C ALA A 187 8.51 -12.70 -7.57
N ALA A 188 9.77 -12.42 -7.92
CA ALA A 188 10.70 -13.40 -8.46
C ALA A 188 10.99 -14.54 -7.45
N PHE A 189 11.20 -14.21 -6.17
CA PHE A 189 11.35 -15.22 -5.12
C PHE A 189 10.12 -16.11 -4.93
N LYS A 190 8.93 -15.62 -5.29
CA LYS A 190 7.68 -16.40 -5.26
C LYS A 190 7.40 -17.16 -6.57
N GLY A 191 8.33 -17.17 -7.51
CA GLY A 191 8.21 -17.89 -8.78
C GLY A 191 7.38 -17.16 -9.86
N ARG A 192 7.05 -15.88 -9.66
CA ARG A 192 6.37 -15.06 -10.68
C ARG A 192 7.41 -14.32 -11.53
N SER A 193 7.43 -14.53 -12.85
CA SER A 193 8.26 -13.72 -13.75
C SER A 193 7.73 -12.28 -13.79
N PRO A 194 8.58 -11.26 -13.52
CA PRO A 194 8.20 -9.87 -13.74
C PRO A 194 7.86 -9.64 -15.21
N GLY A 195 6.82 -8.85 -15.52
CA GLY A 195 6.34 -8.72 -16.90
C GLY A 195 7.37 -8.17 -17.90
N TYR A 196 8.39 -7.44 -17.43
CA TYR A 196 9.49 -6.98 -18.29
C TYR A 196 10.39 -8.14 -18.76
N VAL A 197 10.53 -9.19 -17.93
CA VAL A 197 11.35 -10.37 -18.22
C VAL A 197 10.74 -11.13 -19.39
N ASP A 198 9.42 -11.30 -19.41
CA ASP A 198 8.71 -11.93 -20.53
C ASP A 198 8.86 -11.13 -21.83
N PHE A 199 8.86 -9.79 -21.76
CA PHE A 199 9.09 -8.94 -22.93
C PHE A 199 10.52 -9.10 -23.49
N ILE A 200 11.54 -9.16 -22.61
CA ILE A 200 12.94 -9.35 -23.02
C ILE A 200 13.17 -10.77 -23.57
N LEU A 201 12.66 -11.81 -22.88
CA LEU A 201 12.77 -13.20 -23.33
C LEU A 201 12.04 -13.43 -24.66
N ARG A 202 10.84 -12.88 -24.82
CA ARG A 202 10.07 -12.99 -26.07
C ARG A 202 10.75 -12.26 -27.23
N LYS A 203 11.38 -11.11 -26.96
CA LYS A 203 12.18 -10.38 -27.96
C LYS A 203 13.48 -11.11 -28.33
N GLY A 204 14.10 -11.82 -27.39
CA GLY A 204 15.24 -12.70 -27.65
C GLY A 204 14.87 -13.91 -28.50
N SER A 205 13.77 -14.58 -28.18
CA SER A 205 13.25 -15.73 -28.94
C SER A 205 12.87 -15.35 -30.38
N GLN A 206 12.22 -14.19 -30.60
CA GLN A 206 11.90 -13.72 -31.95
C GLN A 206 13.14 -13.34 -32.78
N ARG A 207 14.22 -12.90 -32.13
CA ARG A 207 15.50 -12.66 -32.81
C ARG A 207 16.15 -13.99 -33.22
N ALA A 208 16.17 -14.98 -32.33
CA ALA A 208 16.70 -16.31 -32.61
C ALA A 208 15.96 -17.02 -33.76
N SER A 209 14.62 -16.91 -33.82
CA SER A 209 13.84 -17.47 -34.94
C SER A 209 14.08 -16.75 -36.28
N LYS A 210 14.56 -15.50 -36.25
CA LYS A 210 14.86 -14.72 -37.45
C LYS A 210 16.27 -14.98 -38.01
N GLU A 211 17.15 -15.58 -37.19
CA GLU A 211 18.53 -15.93 -37.56
C GLU A 211 18.69 -17.40 -38.00
N LEU A 212 17.64 -18.22 -37.88
CA LEU A 212 17.60 -19.55 -38.50
C LEU A 212 17.26 -19.39 -39.99
N PRO A 213 18.17 -19.75 -40.92
CA PRO A 213 17.87 -19.70 -42.34
C PRO A 213 16.74 -20.66 -42.67
N SER A 214 15.68 -20.15 -43.31
CA SER A 214 14.53 -20.94 -43.79
C SER A 214 14.92 -21.80 -45.01
N GLY A 215 15.87 -22.70 -44.84
CA GLY A 215 16.43 -23.48 -45.93
C GLY A 215 17.19 -24.70 -45.45
N SER A 216 16.45 -25.72 -45.03
CA SER A 216 16.86 -27.11 -45.19
C SER A 216 15.60 -27.98 -45.13
N ILE A 217 15.03 -28.20 -46.32
CA ILE A 217 14.29 -29.43 -46.64
C ILE A 217 15.31 -30.57 -46.63
#